data_AF-A0A167MRL6-F1
#
_entry.id   AF-A0A167MRL6-F1
#
_cell.length_a   1.000
_cell.length_b   1.000
_cell.length_c   1.000
_cell.angle_alpha   90.00
_cell.angle_beta   90.00
_cell.angle_gamma   90.00
#
_symmetry.space_group_name_H-M   'P 1'
#
loop_
_entity.id
_entity.type
_entity.pdbx_description
1 polymer ?
#
loop_
_entity_poly.entity_id
_entity_poly.type
_entity_poly.pdbx_seq_one_letter_code
_entity_poly.pdbx_strand_id
1 'polypeptide(L)'
;MSNEHTTITEQLAAVVTRSNALCNTVQGQIDNINSTLNTKSAEVDTKVTQAKSDLNTHFTNLKNGIVETINGVDVYKEGLTKRFSFKSSLNSGGYTAASDGPDSSYRTCANPQPPYYVNLVEFDAQNIGDHFGSDGDTFNCDFVMSHRGMASYVDHIVINGTSSHDCVSAQIEVKKIMHETAISIYISEPGEEPREIPITSADVGKTLTVFFRQINKGYGKGRARVTLKVDTRPHCGSGRAFMAKCEYSSVNGRPCADRVTQTAPTWEQ
;
A
#
# COMPACT_ATOMS: atom_id res chain seq x y z
N MET A 1 50.34 55.49 -72.94
CA MET A 1 49.97 54.67 -71.77
C MET A 1 50.70 55.26 -70.58
N SER A 2 49.97 55.89 -69.64
CA SER A 2 50.54 56.45 -68.42
C SER A 2 50.86 55.31 -67.45
N ASN A 3 52.12 55.15 -67.07
CA ASN A 3 52.52 54.28 -65.96
C ASN A 3 52.45 55.12 -64.68
N GLU A 4 51.28 55.16 -64.05
CA GLU A 4 51.17 55.69 -62.68
C GLU A 4 51.85 54.70 -61.72
N HIS A 5 53.06 55.04 -61.28
CA HIS A 5 53.71 54.35 -60.17
C HIS A 5 53.19 54.95 -58.86
N THR A 6 52.43 54.15 -58.10
CA THR A 6 52.04 54.49 -56.72
C THR A 6 53.28 54.54 -55.83
N THR A 7 53.36 55.56 -54.99
CA THR A 7 54.42 55.73 -53.99
C THR A 7 54.31 54.68 -52.89
N ILE A 8 55.41 54.34 -52.22
CA ILE A 8 55.42 53.40 -51.08
C ILE A 8 54.42 53.84 -49.98
N THR A 9 54.27 55.15 -49.77
CA THR A 9 53.31 55.72 -48.82
C THR A 9 51.86 55.41 -49.18
N GLU A 10 51.49 55.50 -50.47
CA GLU A 10 50.15 55.16 -50.96
C GLU A 10 49.86 53.66 -50.84
N GLN A 11 50.87 52.81 -51.09
CA GLN A 11 50.76 51.36 -50.89
C GLN A 11 50.56 51.00 -49.42
N LEU A 12 51.31 51.64 -48.51
CA LEU A 12 51.17 51.43 -47.07
C LEU A 12 49.80 51.90 -46.56
N ALA A 13 49.30 53.05 -47.03
CA ALA A 13 47.96 53.54 -46.71
C ALA A 13 46.84 52.59 -47.19
N ALA A 14 47.01 51.99 -48.37
CA ALA A 14 46.09 50.97 -48.88
C ALA A 14 46.12 49.68 -48.03
N VAL A 15 47.29 49.25 -47.57
CA VAL A 15 47.44 48.08 -46.66
C VAL A 15 46.79 48.36 -45.31
N VAL A 16 46.98 49.54 -44.71
CA VAL A 16 46.35 49.91 -43.44
C VAL A 16 44.83 49.94 -43.58
N THR A 17 44.31 50.53 -44.66
CA THR A 17 42.86 50.56 -44.94
C THR A 17 42.29 49.15 -45.07
N ARG A 18 42.95 48.26 -45.83
CA ARG A 18 42.53 46.86 -45.96
C ARG A 18 42.63 46.09 -44.65
N SER A 19 43.65 46.33 -43.86
CA SER A 19 43.84 45.69 -42.55
C SER A 19 42.74 46.11 -41.57
N ASN A 20 42.38 47.40 -41.53
CA ASN A 20 41.27 47.88 -40.72
C ASN A 20 39.92 47.31 -41.19
N ALA A 21 39.69 47.21 -42.49
CA ALA A 21 38.50 46.58 -43.04
C ALA A 21 38.43 45.08 -42.67
N LEU A 22 39.56 44.37 -42.67
CA LEU A 22 39.63 42.98 -42.22
C LEU A 22 39.34 42.86 -40.71
N CYS A 23 39.95 43.70 -39.87
CA CYS A 23 39.69 43.71 -38.43
C CYS A 23 38.21 43.96 -38.10
N ASN A 24 37.58 44.94 -38.77
CA ASN A 24 36.16 45.23 -38.61
C ASN A 24 35.29 44.04 -39.06
N THR A 25 35.69 43.37 -40.15
CA THR A 25 34.99 42.17 -40.64
C THR A 25 35.10 41.03 -39.63
N VAL A 26 36.30 40.78 -39.10
CA VAL A 26 36.54 39.75 -38.08
C VAL A 26 35.75 40.04 -36.81
N GLN A 27 35.73 41.30 -36.34
CA GLN A 27 34.92 41.68 -35.19
C GLN A 27 33.42 41.43 -35.42
N GLY A 28 32.89 41.81 -36.58
CA GLY A 28 31.50 41.51 -36.92
C GLY A 28 31.19 40.01 -36.98
N GLN A 29 32.13 39.18 -37.44
CA GLN A 29 31.99 37.71 -37.39
C GLN A 29 32.02 37.18 -35.95
N ILE A 30 32.88 37.72 -35.08
CA ILE A 30 32.92 37.35 -33.66
C ILE A 30 31.59 37.69 -32.97
N ASP A 31 31.05 38.88 -33.23
CA ASP A 31 29.77 39.32 -32.64
C ASP A 31 28.62 38.42 -33.10
N ASN A 32 28.61 38.02 -34.38
CA ASN A 32 27.64 37.06 -34.92
C ASN A 32 27.75 35.68 -34.27
N ILE A 33 28.98 35.18 -34.07
CA ILE A 33 29.25 33.90 -33.40
C ILE A 33 28.75 33.95 -31.96
N ASN A 34 29.08 35.00 -31.21
CA ASN A 34 28.67 35.17 -29.82
C ASN A 34 27.15 35.27 -29.69
N SER A 35 26.50 36.03 -30.57
CA SER A 35 25.03 36.14 -30.62
C SER A 35 24.40 34.76 -30.86
N THR A 36 24.88 34.03 -31.87
CA THR A 36 24.41 32.69 -32.20
C THR A 36 24.62 31.72 -31.03
N LEU A 37 25.78 31.76 -30.38
CA LEU A 37 26.12 30.92 -29.23
C LEU A 37 25.18 31.19 -28.05
N ASN A 38 24.91 32.45 -27.74
CA ASN A 38 24.00 32.84 -26.66
C ASN A 38 22.57 32.36 -26.93
N THR A 39 22.07 32.53 -28.17
CA THR A 39 20.75 32.00 -28.56
C THR A 39 20.70 30.48 -28.41
N LYS A 40 21.73 29.77 -28.87
CA LYS A 40 21.77 28.30 -28.74
C LYS A 40 21.92 27.82 -27.31
N SER A 41 22.67 28.53 -26.46
CA SER A 41 22.75 28.22 -25.03
C SER A 41 21.37 28.34 -24.38
N ALA A 42 20.64 29.43 -24.62
CA ALA A 42 19.31 29.64 -24.08
C ALA A 42 18.28 28.60 -24.59
N GLU A 43 18.38 28.19 -25.86
CA GLU A 43 17.57 27.08 -26.41
C GLU A 43 17.86 25.76 -25.69
N VAL A 44 19.14 25.44 -25.41
CA VAL A 44 19.52 24.24 -24.68
C VAL A 44 19.01 24.29 -23.24
N ASP A 45 19.18 25.42 -22.54
CA ASP A 45 18.70 25.59 -21.16
C ASP A 45 17.18 25.40 -21.06
N THR A 46 16.44 25.91 -22.05
CA THR A 46 14.99 25.72 -22.16
C THR A 46 14.64 24.24 -22.36
N LYS A 47 15.32 23.55 -23.28
CA LYS A 47 15.11 22.12 -23.54
C LYS A 47 15.43 21.24 -22.33
N VAL A 48 16.51 21.55 -21.61
CA VAL A 48 16.91 20.83 -20.39
C VAL A 48 15.87 21.03 -19.29
N THR A 49 15.38 22.26 -19.11
CA THR A 49 14.33 22.57 -18.13
C THR A 49 13.03 21.83 -18.44
N GLN A 50 12.61 21.83 -19.70
CA GLN A 50 11.43 21.09 -20.14
C GLN A 50 11.59 19.59 -19.92
N ALA A 51 12.70 19.00 -20.35
CA ALA A 51 12.97 17.57 -20.19
C ALA A 51 12.98 17.15 -18.70
N LYS A 52 13.51 17.99 -17.80
CA LYS A 52 13.48 17.75 -16.36
C LYS A 52 12.05 17.78 -15.81
N SER A 53 11.21 18.71 -16.28
CA SER A 53 9.80 18.80 -15.90
C SER A 53 9.01 17.57 -16.37
N ASP A 54 9.21 17.17 -17.63
CA ASP A 54 8.54 16.01 -18.22
C ASP A 54 8.95 14.72 -17.49
N LEU A 55 10.24 14.56 -17.20
CA LEU A 55 10.74 13.41 -16.43
C LEU A 55 10.11 13.34 -15.04
N ASN A 56 10.04 14.45 -14.31
CA ASN A 56 9.41 14.49 -12.99
C ASN A 56 7.92 14.12 -13.05
N THR A 57 7.23 14.57 -14.10
CA THR A 57 5.81 14.26 -14.33
C THR A 57 5.63 12.78 -14.61
N HIS A 58 6.42 12.20 -15.52
CA HIS A 58 6.38 10.78 -15.84
C HIS A 58 6.73 9.91 -14.63
N PHE A 59 7.75 10.29 -13.86
CA PHE A 59 8.13 9.58 -12.64
C PHE A 59 7.02 9.61 -11.58
N THR A 60 6.39 10.77 -11.38
CA THR A 60 5.28 10.92 -10.42
C THR A 60 4.07 10.08 -10.85
N ASN A 61 3.72 10.10 -12.13
CA ASN A 61 2.63 9.29 -12.68
C ASN A 61 2.92 7.80 -12.54
N LEU A 62 4.15 7.36 -12.83
CA LEU A 62 4.57 5.98 -12.64
C LEU A 62 4.48 5.56 -11.17
N LYS A 63 5.03 6.39 -10.25
CA LYS A 63 4.97 6.12 -8.81
C LYS A 63 3.53 5.96 -8.32
N ASN A 64 2.65 6.89 -8.69
CA ASN A 64 1.24 6.85 -8.30
C ASN A 64 0.48 5.68 -8.95
N GLY A 65 0.95 5.21 -10.10
CA GLY A 65 0.45 3.99 -10.74
C GLY A 65 0.86 2.71 -10.02
N ILE A 66 1.98 2.71 -9.29
CA ILE A 66 2.53 1.52 -8.60
C ILE A 66 2.14 1.48 -7.12
N VAL A 67 2.08 2.62 -6.43
CA VAL A 67 1.78 2.68 -4.99
C VAL A 67 0.79 3.79 -4.67
N GLU A 68 -0.18 3.49 -3.83
CA GLU A 68 -1.05 4.48 -3.18
C GLU A 68 -1.13 4.23 -1.68
N THR A 69 -1.35 5.27 -0.88
CA THR A 69 -1.58 5.11 0.56
C THR A 69 -3.09 5.12 0.82
N ILE A 70 -3.65 3.99 1.30
CA ILE A 70 -5.06 3.87 1.69
C ILE A 70 -5.12 3.57 3.18
N ASN A 71 -5.92 4.34 3.92
CA ASN A 71 -6.12 4.16 5.36
C ASN A 71 -4.80 4.09 6.17
N GLY A 72 -3.79 4.85 5.72
CA GLY A 72 -2.47 4.91 6.34
C GLY A 72 -1.56 3.71 6.05
N VAL A 73 -1.87 2.90 5.03
CA VAL A 73 -1.03 1.76 4.58
C VAL A 73 -0.71 1.93 3.11
N ASP A 74 0.55 1.68 2.74
CA ASP A 74 0.97 1.63 1.34
C ASP A 74 0.43 0.36 0.68
N VAL A 75 -0.31 0.57 -0.41
CA VAL A 75 -0.91 -0.46 -1.27
C VAL A 75 -0.17 -0.45 -2.60
N TYR A 76 0.46 -1.58 -2.92
CA TYR A 76 1.21 -1.79 -4.15
C TYR A 76 0.28 -2.39 -5.21
N LYS A 77 0.36 -1.89 -6.45
CA LYS A 77 -0.48 -2.27 -7.59
C LYS A 77 0.35 -3.02 -8.63
N GLU A 78 -0.16 -4.17 -9.07
CA GLU A 78 0.36 -4.96 -10.17
C GLU A 78 -0.82 -5.40 -11.07
N GLY A 79 -1.05 -4.67 -12.16
CA GLY A 79 -2.26 -4.86 -12.98
C GLY A 79 -3.52 -4.53 -12.17
N LEU A 80 -4.45 -5.48 -12.06
CA LEU A 80 -5.66 -5.35 -11.22
C LEU A 80 -5.39 -5.69 -9.75
N THR A 81 -4.27 -6.34 -9.46
CA THR A 81 -3.92 -6.86 -8.14
C THR A 81 -3.37 -5.75 -7.25
N LYS A 82 -3.87 -5.65 -6.03
CA LYS A 82 -3.43 -4.72 -4.98
C LYS A 82 -2.93 -5.51 -3.79
N ARG A 83 -1.78 -5.12 -3.22
CA ARG A 83 -1.12 -5.82 -2.11
C ARG A 83 -0.76 -4.85 -1.01
N PHE A 84 -0.95 -5.28 0.23
CA PHE A 84 -0.47 -4.57 1.40
C PHE A 84 -0.12 -5.55 2.51
N SER A 85 0.60 -5.05 3.51
CA SER A 85 0.87 -5.82 4.72
C SER A 85 0.90 -4.90 5.92
N PHE A 86 0.56 -5.45 7.08
CA PHE A 86 0.66 -4.74 8.35
C PHE A 86 1.01 -5.71 9.48
N LYS A 87 1.68 -5.19 10.50
CA LYS A 87 2.06 -5.94 11.69
C LYS A 87 1.65 -5.17 12.93
N SER A 88 1.33 -5.89 13.99
CA SER A 88 1.07 -5.30 15.30
C SER A 88 1.41 -6.28 16.42
N SER A 89 1.41 -5.77 17.64
CA SER A 89 1.45 -6.57 18.87
C SER A 89 0.12 -6.47 19.60
N LEU A 90 -0.35 -7.58 20.15
CA LEU A 90 -1.56 -7.66 20.95
C LEU A 90 -1.16 -7.75 22.42
N ASN A 91 -1.73 -6.88 23.25
CA ASN A 91 -1.53 -6.98 24.69
C ASN A 91 -2.21 -8.26 25.19
N SER A 92 -1.48 -9.06 25.95
CA SER A 92 -1.97 -10.29 26.56
C SER A 92 -2.13 -10.16 28.08
N GLY A 93 -2.01 -8.95 28.63
CA GLY A 93 -2.03 -8.75 30.07
C GLY A 93 -0.76 -9.27 30.75
N GLY A 94 -0.87 -9.46 32.07
CA GLY A 94 0.21 -9.99 32.92
C GLY A 94 -0.06 -11.43 33.39
N TYR A 95 0.97 -12.07 33.92
CA TYR A 95 0.90 -13.39 34.55
C TYR A 95 0.91 -13.27 36.08
N THR A 96 0.11 -14.08 36.78
CA THR A 96 0.18 -14.27 38.23
C THR A 96 0.44 -15.75 38.57
N ALA A 97 1.36 -15.98 39.51
CA ALA A 97 1.73 -17.33 39.95
C ALA A 97 0.68 -17.98 40.87
N ALA A 98 -0.16 -17.18 41.54
CA ALA A 98 -1.06 -17.67 42.59
C ALA A 98 -2.42 -18.18 42.06
N SER A 99 -2.65 -18.16 40.74
CA SER A 99 -3.95 -18.51 40.12
C SER A 99 -5.13 -17.73 40.74
N ASP A 100 -4.89 -16.47 41.06
CA ASP A 100 -5.80 -15.51 41.69
C ASP A 100 -6.22 -14.37 40.75
N GLY A 101 -6.01 -14.56 39.45
CA GLY A 101 -6.40 -13.64 38.40
C GLY A 101 -7.92 -13.36 38.40
N PRO A 102 -8.34 -12.16 37.98
CA PRO A 102 -9.73 -11.73 38.07
C PRO A 102 -10.70 -12.48 37.13
N ASP A 103 -10.19 -13.20 36.12
CA ASP A 103 -11.00 -14.04 35.24
C ASP A 103 -10.96 -15.50 35.73
N SER A 104 -12.10 -15.99 36.21
CA SER A 104 -12.23 -17.36 36.75
C SER A 104 -11.94 -18.47 35.74
N SER A 105 -12.05 -18.18 34.42
CA SER A 105 -11.70 -19.11 33.33
C SER A 105 -10.22 -19.05 32.97
N TYR A 106 -9.54 -17.95 33.33
CA TYR A 106 -8.12 -17.70 33.06
C TYR A 106 -7.41 -17.23 34.33
N ARG A 107 -7.44 -18.06 35.37
CA ARG A 107 -7.00 -17.71 36.73
C ARG A 107 -5.53 -17.30 36.86
N THR A 108 -4.68 -17.68 35.92
CA THR A 108 -3.26 -17.26 35.90
C THR A 108 -3.04 -15.92 35.20
N CYS A 109 -4.09 -15.30 34.67
CA CYS A 109 -4.01 -14.00 34.03
C CYS A 109 -4.23 -12.86 35.03
N ALA A 110 -3.22 -12.03 35.26
CA ALA A 110 -3.30 -10.94 36.23
C ALA A 110 -4.10 -9.72 35.72
N ASN A 111 -4.09 -9.47 34.41
CA ASN A 111 -4.76 -8.31 33.80
C ASN A 111 -5.35 -8.69 32.41
N PRO A 112 -6.42 -9.51 32.37
CA PRO A 112 -6.99 -9.98 31.13
C PRO A 112 -7.43 -8.82 30.24
N GLN A 113 -7.14 -8.92 28.95
CA GLN A 113 -7.55 -7.93 27.96
C GLN A 113 -8.82 -8.40 27.26
N PRO A 114 -9.72 -7.48 26.84
CA PRO A 114 -10.80 -7.86 25.95
C PRO A 114 -10.22 -8.35 24.61
N PRO A 115 -10.96 -9.23 23.89
CA PRO A 115 -10.52 -9.73 22.60
C PRO A 115 -10.21 -8.62 21.60
N TYR A 116 -9.23 -8.87 20.75
CA TYR A 116 -8.91 -8.00 19.62
C TYR A 116 -9.66 -8.46 18.38
N TYR A 117 -10.09 -7.51 17.56
CA TYR A 117 -10.56 -7.73 16.20
C TYR A 117 -9.46 -7.27 15.26
N VAL A 118 -8.89 -8.22 14.53
CA VAL A 118 -7.89 -7.99 13.48
C VAL A 118 -8.63 -7.97 12.15
N ASN A 119 -8.85 -6.78 11.63
CA ASN A 119 -9.54 -6.54 10.36
C ASN A 119 -8.52 -6.58 9.23
N LEU A 120 -8.53 -7.66 8.45
CA LEU A 120 -7.50 -7.99 7.48
C LEU A 120 -7.67 -7.19 6.19
N VAL A 121 -8.86 -7.24 5.59
CA VAL A 121 -9.26 -6.52 4.38
C VAL A 121 -10.76 -6.22 4.46
N GLU A 122 -11.20 -5.11 3.87
CA GLU A 122 -12.62 -4.77 3.74
C GLU A 122 -13.01 -4.44 2.31
N PHE A 123 -14.27 -4.69 1.99
CA PHE A 123 -14.93 -4.37 0.74
C PHE A 123 -16.03 -3.35 1.04
N ASP A 124 -15.84 -2.10 0.58
CA ASP A 124 -16.70 -0.97 0.93
C ASP A 124 -17.71 -0.66 -0.18
N ALA A 125 -18.88 -1.28 -0.06
CA ALA A 125 -20.03 -1.07 -0.94
C ALA A 125 -20.84 0.19 -0.59
N GLN A 126 -20.38 1.04 0.33
CA GLN A 126 -21.07 2.26 0.72
C GLN A 126 -20.37 3.52 0.21
N ASN A 127 -19.03 3.54 0.26
CA ASN A 127 -18.26 4.76 -0.01
C ASN A 127 -17.41 4.68 -1.28
N ILE A 128 -17.23 3.51 -1.88
CA ILE A 128 -16.43 3.34 -3.10
C ILE A 128 -17.33 2.98 -4.29
N GLY A 129 -18.26 2.04 -4.11
CA GLY A 129 -19.25 1.65 -5.12
C GLY A 129 -20.59 1.30 -4.48
N ASP A 130 -21.49 0.69 -5.25
CA ASP A 130 -22.78 0.16 -4.82
C ASP A 130 -22.79 -1.38 -4.77
N HIS A 131 -21.60 -1.98 -4.62
CA HIS A 131 -21.39 -3.43 -4.63
C HIS A 131 -20.06 -3.80 -3.95
N PHE A 132 -19.86 -5.06 -3.52
CA PHE A 132 -18.63 -5.46 -2.80
C PHE A 132 -17.45 -5.80 -3.73
N GLY A 133 -17.73 -6.15 -4.97
CA GLY A 133 -16.75 -6.44 -6.02
C GLY A 133 -17.45 -6.82 -7.32
N SER A 134 -16.70 -7.32 -8.29
CA SER A 134 -17.19 -7.69 -9.62
C SER A 134 -16.81 -9.12 -10.00
N ASP A 135 -17.33 -9.62 -11.11
CA ASP A 135 -17.08 -10.98 -11.56
C ASP A 135 -15.57 -11.24 -11.74
N GLY A 136 -15.09 -12.33 -11.15
CA GLY A 136 -13.69 -12.70 -11.17
C GLY A 136 -12.82 -12.01 -10.11
N ASP A 137 -13.39 -11.14 -9.26
CA ASP A 137 -12.63 -10.55 -8.17
C ASP A 137 -12.24 -11.57 -7.10
N THR A 138 -10.98 -11.53 -6.70
CA THR A 138 -10.39 -12.42 -5.70
C THR A 138 -9.68 -11.64 -4.61
N PHE A 139 -9.47 -12.30 -3.47
CA PHE A 139 -8.59 -11.82 -2.42
C PHE A 139 -7.90 -12.97 -1.70
N ASN A 140 -6.74 -12.68 -1.12
CA ASN A 140 -5.99 -13.56 -0.25
C ASN A 140 -5.53 -12.78 0.98
N CYS A 141 -5.56 -13.41 2.16
CA CYS A 141 -4.86 -12.90 3.33
C CYS A 141 -4.11 -14.04 4.04
N ASP A 142 -2.82 -13.85 4.29
CA ASP A 142 -1.94 -14.71 5.07
C ASP A 142 -1.68 -14.05 6.43
N PHE A 143 -2.16 -14.69 7.49
CA PHE A 143 -2.02 -14.24 8.88
C PHE A 143 -1.12 -15.18 9.67
N VAL A 144 -0.05 -14.62 10.24
CA VAL A 144 0.89 -15.34 11.09
C VAL A 144 1.06 -14.58 12.41
N MET A 145 0.70 -15.22 13.53
CA MET A 145 0.87 -14.67 14.87
C MET A 145 1.78 -15.56 15.70
N SER A 146 2.79 -15.00 16.36
CA SER A 146 3.72 -15.76 17.19
C SER A 146 3.91 -15.17 18.58
N HIS A 147 4.40 -16.01 19.50
CA HIS A 147 5.00 -15.54 20.75
C HIS A 147 6.50 -15.26 20.54
N ARG A 148 6.93 -14.01 20.69
CA ARG A 148 8.36 -13.59 20.64
C ARG A 148 9.15 -14.12 19.42
N GLY A 149 8.49 -14.30 18.27
CA GLY A 149 9.13 -14.84 17.06
C GLY A 149 9.43 -16.34 17.10
N MET A 150 8.91 -17.08 18.08
CA MET A 150 9.13 -18.52 18.20
C MET A 150 8.26 -19.29 17.18
N ALA A 151 8.90 -20.03 16.27
CA ALA A 151 8.21 -20.83 15.25
C ALA A 151 7.38 -22.00 15.84
N SER A 152 7.72 -22.47 17.04
CA SER A 152 6.94 -23.50 17.75
C SER A 152 5.61 -22.95 18.29
N TYR A 153 5.54 -21.66 18.64
CA TYR A 153 4.38 -20.98 19.23
C TYR A 153 3.78 -20.00 18.23
N VAL A 154 3.16 -20.56 17.19
CA VAL A 154 2.61 -19.78 16.07
C VAL A 154 1.20 -20.25 15.72
N ASP A 155 0.36 -19.28 15.40
CA ASP A 155 -0.92 -19.46 14.71
C ASP A 155 -0.71 -18.99 13.27
N HIS A 156 -1.15 -19.80 12.29
CA HIS A 156 -1.01 -19.50 10.87
C HIS A 156 -2.30 -19.89 10.15
N ILE A 157 -2.95 -18.87 9.57
CA ILE A 157 -4.23 -18.99 8.89
C ILE A 157 -4.11 -18.32 7.52
N VAL A 158 -4.51 -19.03 6.47
CA VAL A 158 -4.55 -18.52 5.10
C VAL A 158 -6.01 -18.43 4.66
N ILE A 159 -6.42 -17.28 4.16
CA ILE A 159 -7.79 -17.00 3.71
C ILE A 159 -7.72 -16.71 2.22
N ASN A 160 -8.42 -17.49 1.40
CA ASN A 160 -8.55 -17.28 -0.05
C ASN A 160 -10.03 -17.09 -0.38
N GLY A 161 -10.40 -15.98 -0.99
CA GLY A 161 -11.80 -15.70 -1.24
C GLY A 161 -12.07 -14.92 -2.50
N THR A 162 -13.35 -14.63 -2.67
CA THR A 162 -13.90 -13.86 -3.78
C THR A 162 -14.83 -12.79 -3.25
N SER A 163 -14.85 -11.64 -3.92
CA SER A 163 -15.83 -10.59 -3.72
C SER A 163 -16.65 -10.45 -4.99
N SER A 164 -17.97 -10.38 -4.86
CA SER A 164 -18.92 -10.21 -5.96
C SER A 164 -19.80 -9.00 -5.66
N HIS A 165 -20.81 -8.75 -6.50
CA HIS A 165 -21.70 -7.62 -6.33
C HIS A 165 -22.36 -7.60 -4.94
N ASP A 166 -22.76 -8.77 -4.45
CA ASP A 166 -23.60 -8.92 -3.25
C ASP A 166 -23.06 -9.90 -2.20
N CYS A 167 -21.86 -10.44 -2.42
CA CYS A 167 -21.31 -11.53 -1.63
C CYS A 167 -19.81 -11.37 -1.42
N VAL A 168 -19.35 -11.71 -0.23
CA VAL A 168 -17.93 -11.85 0.11
C VAL A 168 -17.78 -13.15 0.88
N SER A 169 -17.03 -14.07 0.30
CA SER A 169 -16.84 -15.41 0.87
C SER A 169 -15.42 -15.88 0.68
N ALA A 170 -14.99 -16.82 1.51
CA ALA A 170 -13.65 -17.39 1.46
C ALA A 170 -13.62 -18.85 1.87
N GLN A 171 -12.58 -19.51 1.39
CA GLN A 171 -12.02 -20.72 1.95
C GLN A 171 -10.90 -20.36 2.92
N ILE A 172 -10.98 -20.87 4.14
CA ILE A 172 -10.00 -20.64 5.21
C ILE A 172 -9.25 -21.93 5.44
N GLU A 173 -7.94 -21.89 5.25
CA GLU A 173 -7.04 -22.99 5.54
C GLU A 173 -6.28 -22.70 6.84
N VAL A 174 -6.44 -23.60 7.80
CA VAL A 174 -5.77 -23.49 9.10
C VAL A 174 -4.48 -24.30 9.06
N LYS A 175 -3.34 -23.62 8.99
CA LYS A 175 -2.03 -24.29 8.91
C LYS A 175 -1.54 -24.71 10.28
N LYS A 176 -1.79 -23.89 11.30
CA LYS A 176 -1.41 -24.17 12.70
C LYS A 176 -2.20 -23.30 13.67
N ILE A 177 -2.57 -23.88 14.82
CA ILE A 177 -3.20 -23.17 15.94
C ILE A 177 -2.49 -23.60 17.23
N MET A 178 -2.19 -22.63 18.08
CA MET A 178 -1.52 -22.84 19.36
C MET A 178 -2.55 -23.11 20.47
N HIS A 179 -3.64 -22.33 20.51
CA HIS A 179 -4.70 -22.48 21.51
C HIS A 179 -6.08 -22.49 20.85
N GLU A 180 -6.89 -23.48 21.22
CA GLU A 180 -8.19 -23.77 20.60
C GLU A 180 -9.26 -22.70 20.87
N THR A 181 -9.06 -21.87 21.89
CA THR A 181 -9.99 -20.81 22.28
C THR A 181 -9.51 -19.41 21.90
N ALA A 182 -8.33 -19.30 21.28
CA ALA A 182 -7.68 -18.01 21.06
C ALA A 182 -8.16 -17.30 19.78
N ILE A 183 -8.60 -18.03 18.76
CA ILE A 183 -8.94 -17.43 17.46
C ILE A 183 -10.32 -17.89 16.99
N SER A 184 -11.13 -16.94 16.53
CA SER A 184 -12.36 -17.20 15.79
C SER A 184 -12.46 -16.28 14.57
N ILE A 185 -13.20 -16.73 13.56
CA ILE A 185 -13.64 -15.85 12.48
C ILE A 185 -14.84 -15.07 12.99
N TYR A 186 -14.80 -13.75 12.85
CA TYR A 186 -15.90 -12.88 13.26
C TYR A 186 -16.65 -12.35 12.04
N ILE A 187 -17.98 -12.47 12.06
CA ILE A 187 -18.86 -12.11 10.96
C ILE A 187 -19.95 -11.17 11.51
N SER A 188 -20.05 -9.97 10.94
CA SER A 188 -21.15 -9.04 11.17
C SER A 188 -21.94 -8.84 9.88
N GLU A 189 -23.21 -9.22 9.90
CA GLU A 189 -24.17 -9.06 8.81
C GLU A 189 -25.37 -8.21 9.25
N PRO A 190 -26.15 -7.64 8.32
CA PRO A 190 -27.25 -6.73 8.64
C PRO A 190 -28.45 -7.56 9.11
N GLY A 191 -29.07 -7.10 10.19
CA GLY A 191 -30.28 -7.73 10.73
C GLY A 191 -30.03 -9.09 11.38
N GLU A 192 -28.78 -9.45 11.65
CA GLU A 192 -28.40 -10.65 12.39
C GLU A 192 -27.44 -10.29 13.52
N GLU A 193 -27.52 -11.04 14.62
CA GLU A 193 -26.49 -10.98 15.66
C GLU A 193 -25.16 -11.46 15.07
N PRO A 194 -24.03 -10.85 15.48
CA PRO A 194 -22.73 -11.27 15.01
C PRO A 194 -22.47 -12.76 15.26
N ARG A 195 -21.88 -13.42 14.26
CA ARG A 195 -21.55 -14.85 14.29
C ARG A 195 -20.05 -15.03 14.46
N GLU A 196 -19.68 -16.01 15.27
CA GLU A 196 -18.29 -16.40 15.49
C GLU A 196 -18.10 -17.87 15.12
N ILE A 197 -17.07 -18.15 14.32
CA ILE A 197 -16.66 -19.51 13.96
C ILE A 197 -15.32 -19.78 14.66
N PRO A 198 -15.30 -20.54 15.77
CA PRO A 198 -14.05 -20.89 16.45
C PRO A 198 -13.10 -21.62 15.51
N ILE A 199 -11.81 -21.30 15.59
CA ILE A 199 -10.75 -21.97 14.86
C ILE A 199 -9.93 -22.81 15.86
N THR A 200 -9.98 -24.12 15.70
CA THR A 200 -9.45 -25.08 16.68
C THR A 200 -8.33 -25.94 16.11
N SER A 201 -7.69 -26.74 16.96
CA SER A 201 -6.71 -27.75 16.53
C SER A 201 -7.30 -28.77 15.57
N ALA A 202 -8.61 -29.05 15.68
CA ALA A 202 -9.33 -29.97 14.81
C ALA A 202 -9.51 -29.44 13.37
N ASP A 203 -9.32 -28.13 13.16
CA ASP A 203 -9.44 -27.50 11.84
C ASP A 203 -8.10 -27.47 11.09
N VAL A 204 -7.00 -27.83 11.76
CA VAL A 204 -5.66 -27.84 11.15
C VAL A 204 -5.62 -28.82 9.97
N GLY A 205 -5.17 -28.32 8.81
CA GLY A 205 -5.12 -29.07 7.56
C GLY A 205 -6.47 -29.23 6.85
N LYS A 206 -7.54 -28.61 7.38
CA LYS A 206 -8.85 -28.55 6.74
C LYS A 206 -9.08 -27.18 6.09
N THR A 207 -10.07 -27.17 5.20
CA THR A 207 -10.59 -25.97 4.57
C THR A 207 -12.00 -25.70 5.09
N LEU A 208 -12.23 -24.50 5.62
CA LEU A 208 -13.53 -24.03 6.09
C LEU A 208 -14.11 -23.02 5.09
N THR A 209 -15.37 -23.19 4.69
CA THR A 209 -16.06 -22.20 3.85
C THR A 209 -16.78 -21.19 4.73
N VAL A 210 -16.49 -19.91 4.53
CA VAL A 210 -17.06 -18.81 5.31
C VAL A 210 -17.63 -17.73 4.40
N PHE A 211 -18.81 -17.23 4.77
CA PHE A 211 -19.42 -16.06 4.16
C PHE A 211 -19.30 -14.89 5.15
N PHE A 212 -18.49 -13.89 4.79
CA PHE A 212 -18.42 -12.61 5.50
C PHE A 212 -19.58 -11.69 5.12
N ARG A 213 -20.16 -11.95 3.96
CA ARG A 213 -21.37 -11.34 3.44
C ARG A 213 -22.08 -12.36 2.56
N GLN A 214 -23.26 -12.80 2.98
CA GLN A 214 -24.10 -13.66 2.16
C GLN A 214 -24.88 -12.86 1.11
N ILE A 215 -25.23 -13.55 0.04
CA ILE A 215 -26.18 -13.07 -0.97
C ILE A 215 -27.46 -12.58 -0.27
N ASN A 216 -28.02 -11.47 -0.76
CA ASN A 216 -29.20 -10.79 -0.20
C ASN A 216 -29.03 -10.18 1.21
N LYS A 217 -27.83 -10.10 1.79
CA LYS A 217 -27.59 -9.48 3.11
C LYS A 217 -26.96 -8.10 3.00
N GLY A 218 -27.77 -7.07 2.75
CA GLY A 218 -27.29 -5.69 2.63
C GLY A 218 -26.61 -5.41 1.29
N TYR A 219 -27.24 -5.88 0.20
CA TYR A 219 -26.82 -5.62 -1.17
C TYR A 219 -26.48 -4.13 -1.36
N GLY A 220 -25.28 -3.87 -1.87
CA GLY A 220 -24.81 -2.52 -2.19
C GLY A 220 -24.78 -1.53 -1.03
N LYS A 221 -24.66 -2.03 0.21
CA LYS A 221 -24.59 -1.18 1.41
C LYS A 221 -23.63 -1.74 2.45
N GLY A 222 -22.99 -0.82 3.16
CA GLY A 222 -22.07 -1.10 4.25
C GLY A 222 -20.77 -1.76 3.79
N ARG A 223 -20.10 -2.42 4.73
CA ARG A 223 -18.78 -3.01 4.52
C ARG A 223 -18.79 -4.50 4.84
N ALA A 224 -18.21 -5.29 3.96
CA ALA A 224 -17.90 -6.69 4.22
C ALA A 224 -16.44 -6.79 4.65
N ARG A 225 -16.20 -7.31 5.85
CA ARG A 225 -14.84 -7.42 6.42
C ARG A 225 -14.43 -8.85 6.62
N VAL A 226 -13.17 -9.10 6.33
CA VAL A 226 -12.48 -10.32 6.73
C VAL A 226 -11.83 -10.06 8.09
N THR A 227 -12.46 -10.56 9.16
CA THR A 227 -12.04 -10.28 10.54
C THR A 227 -11.72 -11.55 11.31
N LEU A 228 -10.56 -11.54 11.97
CA LEU A 228 -10.22 -12.51 13.01
C LEU A 228 -10.49 -11.87 14.38
N LYS A 229 -11.25 -12.55 15.24
CA LYS A 229 -11.30 -12.22 16.66
C LYS A 229 -10.22 -13.04 17.38
N VAL A 230 -9.38 -12.36 18.13
CA VAL A 230 -8.25 -12.93 18.85
C VAL A 230 -8.43 -12.69 20.34
N ASP A 231 -8.74 -13.74 21.08
CA ASP A 231 -8.72 -13.75 22.54
C ASP A 231 -7.29 -13.99 23.02
N THR A 232 -6.70 -13.00 23.70
CA THR A 232 -5.33 -13.09 24.20
C THR A 232 -5.24 -13.68 25.61
N ARG A 233 -6.37 -13.92 26.29
CA ARG A 233 -6.41 -14.45 27.65
C ARG A 233 -5.78 -15.84 27.81
N PRO A 234 -5.95 -16.79 26.86
CA PRO A 234 -5.20 -18.05 26.86
C PRO A 234 -3.67 -17.85 26.87
N HIS A 235 -3.18 -16.70 26.39
CA HIS A 235 -1.77 -16.37 26.27
C HIS A 235 -1.31 -15.35 27.34
N CYS A 236 -1.98 -15.22 28.47
CA CYS A 236 -1.62 -14.16 29.41
C CYS A 236 -0.17 -14.20 29.89
N GLY A 237 0.49 -13.04 29.90
CA GLY A 237 1.93 -12.90 30.16
C GLY A 237 2.83 -13.36 29.01
N SER A 238 2.26 -13.84 27.91
CA SER A 238 2.96 -14.28 26.70
C SER A 238 2.62 -13.34 25.53
N GLY A 239 3.40 -12.26 25.40
CA GLY A 239 3.22 -11.25 24.35
C GLY A 239 3.07 -11.86 22.95
N ARG A 240 2.05 -11.39 22.21
CA ARG A 240 1.71 -11.89 20.87
C ARG A 240 1.96 -10.80 19.84
N ALA A 241 2.65 -11.14 18.77
CA ALA A 241 2.85 -10.25 17.63
C ALA A 241 2.47 -10.98 16.35
N PHE A 242 1.89 -10.25 15.39
CA PHE A 242 1.46 -10.83 14.14
C PHE A 242 1.87 -9.99 12.94
N MET A 243 1.90 -10.65 11.79
CA MET A 243 1.93 -10.04 10.46
C MET A 243 0.73 -10.55 9.68
N ALA A 244 0.04 -9.64 8.99
CA ALA A 244 -0.96 -9.95 7.99
C ALA A 244 -0.47 -9.42 6.64
N LYS A 245 -0.51 -10.28 5.62
CA LYS A 245 -0.29 -9.89 4.22
C LYS A 245 -1.59 -10.13 3.48
N CYS A 246 -2.06 -9.14 2.75
CA CYS A 246 -3.29 -9.26 1.98
C CYS A 246 -3.08 -8.82 0.54
N GLU A 247 -3.77 -9.50 -0.35
CA GLU A 247 -3.88 -9.25 -1.77
C GLU A 247 -5.36 -9.22 -2.16
N TYR A 248 -5.75 -8.34 -3.07
CA TYR A 248 -7.11 -8.29 -3.61
C TYR A 248 -7.13 -7.65 -4.99
N SER A 249 -8.09 -8.02 -5.84
CA SER A 249 -8.27 -7.41 -7.16
C SER A 249 -9.36 -6.33 -7.19
N SER A 250 -10.32 -6.40 -6.26
CA SER A 250 -11.50 -5.57 -6.32
C SER A 250 -11.19 -4.08 -6.25
N VAL A 251 -11.93 -3.28 -7.03
CA VAL A 251 -11.91 -1.80 -6.95
C VAL A 251 -12.47 -1.30 -5.63
N ASN A 252 -13.37 -2.06 -5.00
CA ASN A 252 -14.02 -1.71 -3.74
C ASN A 252 -13.32 -2.33 -2.51
N GLY A 253 -12.28 -3.15 -2.74
CA GLY A 253 -11.43 -3.68 -1.69
C GLY A 253 -10.41 -2.65 -1.18
N ARG A 254 -10.06 -2.71 0.10
CA ARG A 254 -9.01 -1.88 0.70
C ARG A 254 -8.51 -2.39 2.07
N PRO A 255 -7.34 -1.91 2.55
CA PRO A 255 -6.98 -2.04 3.96
C PRO A 255 -8.04 -1.39 4.85
N CYS A 256 -8.38 -2.02 5.97
CA CYS A 256 -9.31 -1.44 6.94
C CYS A 256 -8.72 -0.16 7.58
N ALA A 257 -9.59 0.79 7.94
CA ALA A 257 -9.20 1.96 8.72
C ALA A 257 -8.70 1.53 10.12
N ASP A 258 -9.54 0.80 10.85
CA ASP A 258 -9.21 0.22 12.16
C ASP A 258 -8.76 -1.23 12.01
N ARG A 259 -7.49 -1.44 11.70
CA ARG A 259 -6.93 -2.79 11.46
C ARG A 259 -6.85 -3.66 12.71
N VAL A 260 -6.63 -3.03 13.87
CA VAL A 260 -6.55 -3.71 15.17
C VAL A 260 -7.31 -2.89 16.17
N THR A 261 -8.39 -3.45 16.71
CA THR A 261 -9.28 -2.77 17.66
C THR A 261 -9.79 -3.75 18.71
N GLN A 262 -10.30 -3.25 19.82
CA GLN A 262 -11.03 -4.05 20.81
C GLN A 262 -12.55 -3.81 20.74
N THR A 263 -12.98 -2.97 19.78
CA THR A 263 -14.38 -2.78 19.44
C THR A 263 -14.75 -3.70 18.29
N ALA A 264 -15.83 -4.48 18.46
CA ALA A 264 -16.30 -5.35 17.41
C ALA A 264 -16.71 -4.54 16.17
N PRO A 265 -16.23 -4.89 14.96
CA PRO A 265 -16.63 -4.18 13.76
C PRO A 265 -18.10 -4.46 13.44
N THR A 266 -18.87 -3.43 13.12
CA THR A 266 -20.23 -3.60 12.59
C THR A 266 -20.21 -3.54 11.07
N TRP A 267 -21.29 -3.97 10.43
CA TRP A 267 -21.41 -3.89 8.98
C TRP A 267 -21.61 -2.45 8.45
N GLU A 268 -22.08 -1.52 9.29
CA GLU A 268 -22.32 -0.10 8.94
C GLU A 268 -21.04 0.73 8.98
N GLN A 269 -20.15 0.37 9.91
CA GLN A 269 -18.85 1.00 10.06
C GLN A 269 -17.90 0.38 9.09
#